data_AF-A0A1I2BEL8-F1
#
_entry.id   AF-A0A1I2BEL8-F1
#
_cell.length_a   1.000
_cell.length_b   1.000
_cell.length_c   1.000
_cell.angle_alpha   90.00
_cell.angle_beta   90.00
_cell.angle_gamma   90.00
#
_symmetry.space_group_name_H-M   'P 1'
#
loop_
_entity.id
_entity.type
_entity.pdbx_description
1 polymer ?
#
loop_
_entity_poly.entity_id
_entity_poly.type
_entity_poly.pdbx_seq_one_letter_code
_entity_poly.pdbx_strand_id
1 'polypeptide(L)'
;MRTRPGRRFAFRLAAHLGYTVDELLTRITARELAEWQAFERLEGPLGGARGDVHAAMITAAITNANRSKGPPKKPAEFLPQWDKAMATRQQTADEMFAQAKAITARLGGTNHTT
;
A
#
# COMPACT_ATOMS: atom_id res chain seq x y z
N MET A 1 12.55 -3.17 -13.28
CA MET A 1 12.23 -4.22 -12.29
C MET A 1 10.76 -4.67 -12.27
N ARG A 2 9.79 -3.87 -12.75
CA ARG A 2 8.35 -4.24 -12.79
C ARG A 2 8.03 -5.49 -13.63
N THR A 3 8.91 -5.86 -14.56
CA THR A 3 8.69 -6.91 -15.58
C THR A 3 9.34 -8.26 -15.27
N ARG A 4 10.01 -8.43 -14.12
CA ARG A 4 10.69 -9.70 -13.76
C ARG A 4 10.22 -10.20 -12.39
N PRO A 5 9.03 -10.84 -12.31
CA PRO A 5 8.45 -11.30 -11.04
C PRO A 5 9.40 -12.21 -10.25
N GLY A 6 10.10 -13.12 -10.92
CA GLY A 6 11.09 -14.00 -10.27
C GLY A 6 12.24 -13.23 -9.58
N ARG A 7 12.70 -12.12 -10.16
CA ARG A 7 13.79 -11.32 -9.57
C ARG A 7 13.33 -10.57 -8.33
N ARG A 8 12.09 -10.05 -8.31
CA ARG A 8 11.51 -9.43 -7.11
C ARG A 8 11.35 -10.44 -5.98
N PHE A 9 10.93 -11.66 -6.31
CA PHE A 9 10.86 -12.75 -5.34
C PHE A 9 12.24 -13.06 -4.74
N ALA A 10 13.27 -13.23 -5.58
CA ALA A 10 14.64 -13.50 -5.11
C ALA A 10 15.16 -12.44 -4.14
N PHE A 11 14.92 -11.15 -4.40
CA PHE A 11 15.29 -10.07 -3.47
C PHE A 11 14.58 -10.17 -2.12
N ARG A 12 13.29 -10.51 -2.10
CA ARG A 12 12.55 -10.68 -0.84
C ARG A 12 13.01 -11.90 -0.06
N LEU A 13 13.21 -13.03 -0.74
CA LEU A 13 13.70 -14.24 -0.09
C LEU A 13 15.12 -14.05 0.45
N ALA A 14 16.01 -13.42 -0.31
CA ALA A 14 17.37 -13.11 0.13
C ALA A 14 17.36 -12.23 1.39
N ALA A 15 16.55 -11.15 1.40
CA ALA A 15 16.38 -10.30 2.57
C ALA A 15 15.79 -11.05 3.78
N HIS A 16 14.86 -11.98 3.56
CA HIS A 16 14.26 -12.80 4.61
C HIS A 16 15.28 -13.76 5.26
N LEU A 17 16.18 -14.32 4.44
CA LEU A 17 17.21 -15.28 4.89
C LEU A 17 18.53 -14.61 5.31
N GLY A 18 18.67 -13.29 5.16
CA GLY A 18 19.88 -12.55 5.50
C GLY A 18 21.02 -12.70 4.49
N TYR A 19 20.69 -12.91 3.21
CA TYR A 19 21.65 -13.05 2.11
C TYR A 19 21.52 -11.90 1.09
N THR A 20 22.57 -11.70 0.32
CA THR A 20 22.46 -11.06 -0.99
C THR A 20 21.79 -12.01 -2.00
N VAL A 21 21.28 -11.47 -3.11
CA VAL A 21 20.65 -12.30 -4.16
C VAL A 21 21.66 -13.25 -4.81
N ASP A 22 22.92 -12.83 -4.94
CA ASP A 22 23.96 -13.67 -5.54
C ASP A 22 24.25 -14.89 -4.67
N GLU A 23 24.49 -14.67 -3.37
CA GLU A 23 24.67 -15.75 -2.39
C GLU A 23 23.47 -16.71 -2.35
N LEU A 24 22.24 -16.18 -2.38
CA LEU A 24 21.03 -17.00 -2.44
C LEU A 24 21.06 -17.94 -3.67
N LEU A 25 21.29 -17.38 -4.86
CA LEU A 25 21.26 -18.14 -6.11
C LEU A 25 22.42 -19.12 -6.26
N THR A 26 23.53 -18.92 -5.53
CA THR A 26 24.61 -19.91 -5.42
C THR A 26 24.29 -21.01 -4.40
N ARG A 27 23.60 -20.69 -3.30
CA ARG A 27 23.37 -21.63 -2.18
C ARG A 27 22.20 -22.58 -2.40
N ILE A 28 21.11 -22.13 -3.03
CA ILE A 28 19.90 -22.93 -3.18
C ILE A 28 19.63 -23.33 -4.63
N THR A 29 18.99 -24.49 -4.80
CA THR A 29 18.63 -25.00 -6.12
C THR A 29 17.40 -24.28 -6.69
N ALA A 30 17.20 -24.35 -8.01
CA ALA A 30 15.98 -23.83 -8.65
C ALA A 30 14.70 -24.48 -8.11
N ARG A 31 14.76 -25.77 -7.73
CA ARG A 31 13.64 -26.49 -7.11
C ARG A 31 13.28 -25.89 -5.75
N GLU A 32 14.28 -25.69 -4.89
CA GLU A 32 14.08 -25.09 -3.58
C GLU A 32 13.57 -23.64 -3.69
N LEU A 33 14.09 -22.87 -4.65
CA LEU A 33 13.57 -21.53 -4.93
C LEU A 33 12.08 -21.56 -5.32
N ALA A 34 11.64 -22.55 -6.09
CA ALA A 34 10.24 -22.74 -6.45
C ALA A 34 9.37 -23.19 -5.26
N GLU A 35 9.91 -24.01 -4.36
CA GLU A 35 9.25 -24.40 -3.11
C GLU A 35 9.03 -23.19 -2.20
N TRP A 36 10.03 -22.31 -2.05
CA TRP A 36 9.86 -21.05 -1.33
C TRP A 36 8.79 -20.14 -1.96
N GLN A 37 8.67 -20.13 -3.29
CA GLN A 37 7.59 -19.40 -3.96
C GLN A 37 6.22 -20.00 -3.67
N ALA A 38 6.12 -21.33 -3.61
CA ALA A 38 4.88 -22.00 -3.26
C ALA A 38 4.50 -21.73 -1.80
N PHE A 39 5.47 -21.81 -0.89
CA PHE A 39 5.32 -21.49 0.51
C PHE A 39 4.80 -20.06 0.71
N GLU A 40 5.41 -19.06 0.05
CA GLU A 40 4.94 -17.66 0.14
C GLU A 40 3.49 -17.48 -0.34
N ARG A 41 3.05 -18.23 -1.34
CA ARG A 41 1.66 -18.15 -1.81
C ARG A 41 0.66 -18.71 -0.80
N LEU A 42 1.08 -19.69 0.00
CA LEU A 42 0.22 -20.35 1.00
C LEU A 42 0.22 -19.57 2.32
N GLU A 43 1.41 -19.23 2.80
CA GLU A 43 1.60 -18.61 4.12
C GLU A 43 1.58 -17.07 4.06
N GLY A 44 1.61 -16.49 2.87
CA GLY A 44 1.68 -15.06 2.67
C GLY A 44 3.12 -14.52 2.56
N PRO A 45 3.27 -13.19 2.44
CA PRO A 45 4.49 -12.57 1.94
C PRO A 45 5.68 -12.74 2.88
N LEU A 46 6.85 -13.04 2.30
CA LEU A 46 8.12 -13.09 3.01
C LEU A 46 8.69 -11.68 3.23
N GLY A 47 9.55 -11.55 4.25
CA GLY A 47 10.26 -10.32 4.58
C GLY A 47 9.34 -9.21 5.13
N GLY A 48 9.73 -7.95 4.91
CA GLY A 48 9.06 -6.78 5.49
C GLY A 48 7.61 -6.56 5.05
N ALA A 49 7.18 -7.15 3.92
CA ALA A 49 5.83 -6.95 3.38
C ALA A 49 4.72 -7.48 4.31
N ARG A 50 4.99 -8.51 5.13
CA ARG A 50 4.03 -8.93 6.17
C ARG A 50 3.86 -7.86 7.25
N GLY A 51 4.93 -7.15 7.60
CA GLY A 51 4.89 -6.01 8.53
C GLY A 51 3.97 -4.89 8.04
N ASP A 52 4.05 -4.56 6.75
CA ASP A 52 3.17 -3.56 6.11
C ASP A 52 1.69 -3.97 6.21
N VAL A 53 1.38 -5.26 6.00
CA VAL A 53 0.01 -5.79 6.13
C VAL A 53 -0.49 -5.66 7.57
N HIS A 54 0.32 -6.04 8.56
CA HIS A 54 -0.08 -5.92 9.97
C HIS A 54 -0.30 -4.46 10.36
N ALA A 55 0.60 -3.56 9.97
CA ALA A 55 0.45 -2.13 10.20
C ALA A 55 -0.85 -1.61 9.58
N ALA A 56 -1.12 -1.96 8.32
CA ALA A 56 -2.33 -1.56 7.62
C ALA A 56 -3.61 -2.09 8.28
N MET A 57 -3.60 -3.32 8.81
CA MET A 57 -4.73 -3.88 9.57
C MET A 57 -5.00 -3.08 10.86
N ILE A 58 -3.94 -2.76 11.61
CA ILE A 58 -4.03 -1.97 12.84
C ILE A 58 -4.55 -0.56 12.52
N THR A 59 -4.00 0.10 11.49
CA THR A 59 -4.44 1.44 11.06
C THR A 59 -5.89 1.43 10.63
N ALA A 60 -6.35 0.41 9.88
CA ALA A 60 -7.75 0.28 9.50
C ALA A 60 -8.66 0.08 10.71
N ALA A 61 -8.26 -0.74 11.69
CA ALA A 61 -9.01 -0.95 12.92
C ALA A 61 -9.19 0.37 13.70
N ILE A 62 -8.10 1.11 13.93
CA ILE A 62 -8.12 2.41 14.63
C ILE A 62 -8.96 3.43 13.85
N THR A 63 -8.76 3.53 12.54
CA THR A 63 -9.51 4.49 11.69
C THR A 63 -11.00 4.19 11.72
N ASN A 64 -11.38 2.91 11.62
CA ASN A 64 -12.78 2.51 11.60
C ASN A 64 -13.45 2.65 12.97
N ALA A 65 -12.71 2.41 14.06
CA ALA A 65 -13.22 2.63 15.41
C ALA A 65 -13.52 4.11 15.69
N ASN A 66 -12.76 5.02 15.10
CA ASN A 66 -12.93 6.47 15.25
C ASN A 66 -13.75 7.11 14.11
N ARG A 67 -14.36 6.33 13.22
CA ARG A 67 -15.08 6.88 12.07
C ARG A 67 -16.43 7.47 12.50
N SER A 68 -16.80 8.59 11.87
CA SER A 68 -18.14 9.18 12.02
C SER A 68 -19.10 8.57 10.98
N LYS A 69 -19.43 9.32 9.91
CA LYS A 69 -20.29 8.85 8.81
C LYS A 69 -19.43 8.48 7.59
N GLY A 70 -19.72 7.33 6.99
CA GLY A 70 -19.05 6.86 5.78
C GLY A 70 -18.75 5.36 5.79
N PRO A 71 -18.36 4.80 4.64
CA PRO A 71 -17.99 3.40 4.53
C PRO A 71 -16.71 3.11 5.36
N PRO A 72 -16.57 1.89 5.92
CA PRO A 72 -15.34 1.48 6.57
C PRO A 72 -14.18 1.49 5.57
N LYS A 73 -13.00 1.88 6.07
CA LYS A 73 -11.73 1.80 5.35
C LYS A 73 -11.17 0.38 5.39
N LYS A 74 -10.75 -0.14 4.24
CA LYS A 74 -10.15 -1.48 4.16
C LYS A 74 -8.65 -1.40 4.49
N PRO A 75 -8.04 -2.43 5.10
CA PRO A 75 -6.59 -2.48 5.30
C PRO A 75 -5.78 -2.19 4.03
N ALA A 76 -6.22 -2.69 2.88
CA ALA A 76 -5.55 -2.46 1.60
C ALA A 76 -5.41 -0.97 1.21
N GLU A 77 -6.24 -0.06 1.74
CA GLU A 77 -6.13 1.38 1.49
C GLU A 77 -4.96 2.03 2.26
N PHE A 78 -4.43 1.36 3.28
CA PHE A 78 -3.31 1.86 4.10
C PHE A 78 -1.97 1.21 3.73
N LEU A 79 -1.95 0.26 2.79
CA LEU A 79 -0.70 -0.33 2.33
C LEU A 79 0.15 0.70 1.56
N PRO A 80 1.44 0.88 1.92
CA PRO A 80 2.32 1.81 1.22
C PRO A 80 2.49 1.43 -0.25
N GLN A 81 2.46 2.43 -1.13
CA GLN A 81 2.72 2.26 -2.56
C GLN A 81 4.09 2.82 -2.90
N TRP A 82 5.14 2.06 -2.58
CA TRP A 82 6.54 2.49 -2.69
C TRP A 82 7.01 2.85 -4.11
N ASP A 83 6.42 2.21 -5.15
CA ASP A 83 6.81 2.44 -6.55
C ASP A 83 5.96 3.49 -7.27
N LYS A 84 4.90 3.97 -6.61
CA LYS A 84 4.15 5.11 -7.09
C LYS A 84 4.79 6.33 -6.47
N ALA A 85 5.34 7.20 -7.31
CA ALA A 85 5.57 8.59 -6.89
C ALA A 85 4.28 9.03 -6.19
N MET A 86 4.39 9.55 -4.97
CA MET A 86 3.26 10.09 -4.22
C MET A 86 2.58 11.10 -5.15
N ALA A 87 1.57 10.62 -5.88
CA ALA A 87 0.71 11.44 -6.67
C ALA A 87 -0.16 12.09 -5.61
N THR A 88 0.38 13.13 -4.97
CA THR A 88 -0.45 14.15 -4.36
C THR A 88 -1.31 14.61 -5.51
N ARG A 89 -2.55 14.09 -5.56
CA ARG A 89 -3.55 14.60 -6.49
C ARG A 89 -3.69 16.06 -6.10
N GLN A 90 -3.01 16.95 -6.81
CA GLN A 90 -3.23 18.37 -6.69
C GLN A 90 -4.71 18.57 -7.01
N GLN A 91 -5.50 18.98 -6.02
CA GLN A 91 -6.88 19.37 -6.30
C GLN A 91 -6.83 20.53 -7.29
N THR A 92 -7.64 20.45 -8.34
CA THR A 92 -7.71 21.56 -9.29
C THR A 92 -8.37 22.77 -8.62
N ALA A 93 -8.13 23.98 -9.14
CA ALA A 93 -8.79 25.18 -8.62
C ALA A 93 -10.33 25.04 -8.60
N ASP A 94 -10.90 24.37 -9.61
CA ASP A 94 -12.33 24.07 -9.69
C ASP A 94 -12.80 23.11 -8.59
N GLU A 95 -12.02 22.07 -8.29
CA GLU A 95 -12.31 21.13 -7.19
C GLU A 95 -12.24 21.83 -5.82
N MET A 96 -11.28 22.74 -5.64
CA MET A 96 -11.14 23.54 -4.41
C MET A 96 -12.29 24.53 -4.26
N PHE A 97 -12.67 25.22 -5.35
CA PHE A 97 -13.78 26.16 -5.36
C PHE A 97 -15.12 25.46 -5.11
N ALA A 98 -15.34 24.28 -5.70
CA ALA A 98 -16.53 23.47 -5.45
C ALA A 98 -16.62 23.03 -3.98
N GLN A 99 -15.51 22.64 -3.36
CA GLN A 99 -15.47 22.29 -1.93
C GLN A 99 -15.75 23.51 -1.05
N ALA A 100 -15.14 24.66 -1.33
CA ALA A 100 -15.38 25.90 -0.60
C ALA A 100 -16.87 26.29 -0.66
N LYS A 101 -17.47 26.23 -1.85
CA LYS A 101 -18.90 26.50 -2.06
C LYS A 101 -19.80 25.57 -1.25
N ALA A 102 -19.46 24.28 -1.20
CA ALA A 102 -20.21 23.29 -0.42
C ALA A 102 -20.11 23.52 1.09
N ILE A 103 -18.96 23.99 1.59
CA ILE A 103 -18.77 24.36 3.00
C ILE A 103 -19.58 25.61 3.34
N THR A 104 -19.50 26.66 2.52
CA THR A 104 -20.24 27.92 2.72
C THR A 104 -21.75 27.67 2.78
N ALA A 105 -22.28 26.84 1.87
CA ALA A 105 -23.70 26.48 1.87
C ALA A 105 -24.15 25.73 3.14
N ARG A 106 -23.30 24.84 3.69
CA ARG A 106 -23.59 24.12 4.94
C ARG A 106 -23.58 25.02 6.17
N LEU A 107 -22.86 26.13 6.11
CA LEU A 107 -22.78 27.14 7.17
C LEU A 107 -23.82 28.26 7.01
N GLY A 108 -24.73 28.14 6.03
CA GLY A 108 -25.80 29.12 5.80
C GLY A 108 -25.38 30.38 5.04
N GLY A 109 -24.18 30.40 4.45
CA GLY A 109 -23.70 31.53 3.65
C GLY A 109 -24.24 31.52 2.21
N THR A 110 -24.55 32.69 1.67
CA THR A 110 -24.96 32.88 0.27
C THR A 110 -23.77 33.21 -0.61
N ASN A 111 -23.66 32.55 -1.77
CA ASN A 111 -22.59 32.81 -2.74
C ASN A 111 -22.96 34.01 -3.62
N HIS A 112 -22.19 35.09 -3.53
CA HIS A 112 -22.32 36.25 -4.42
C HIS A 112 -21.24 36.17 -5.48
N THR A 113 -21.50 35.38 -6.53
CA THR A 113 -20.63 35.34 -7.71
C THR A 113 -21.36 36.11 -8.80
N THR A 114 -20.91 37.33 -9.07
CA THR A 114 -21.34 38.15 -10.22
C THR A 114 -20.25 38.06 -11.28
#